data_AF-A0A7Y2K561-F1
#
_entry.id   AF-A0A7Y2K561-F1
#
_cell.length_a   1.000
_cell.length_b   1.000
_cell.length_c   1.000
_cell.angle_alpha   90.00
_cell.angle_beta   90.00
_cell.angle_gamma   90.00
#
_symmetry.space_group_name_H-M   'P 1'
#
loop_
_entity.id
_entity.type
_entity.pdbx_description
1 polymer ?
#
loop_
_entity_poly.entity_id
_entity_poly.type
_entity_poly.pdbx_seq_one_letter_code
_entity_poly.pdbx_strand_id
1 'polypeptide(L)'
;MKNINRFFLVIPIAVLFYSFSGLIPSIKIFNPDEVIHYNFGDDYKAAWHKVDSLEQQGLTRSALKVVEEIYRAAKKDGNQPQFIKSIFYKLKYGNYIEEDSHIKIINDVKAEIDTASFPANAILQSILANIYWQYYQNNRWRFQQRTETVNFDNEDFQTWDLSRLVREIVHHFHKSLEKSEELKFVSIKDFRDILYYSDSQQAYLRPSLFDLLAHQALSFYINDEASVTDPVYKFELNSADDFSSSEDFVEVDYSTKDSLSLKFYAIKLYQELIEF
;
A
#
# COMPACT_ATOMS: atom_id res chain seq x y z
N MET A 1 -33.67 18.75 -25.28
CA MET A 1 -33.12 17.56 -24.57
C MET A 1 -31.67 17.88 -24.22
N LYS A 2 -31.42 18.41 -23.01
CA LYS A 2 -30.69 17.73 -21.91
C LYS A 2 -29.45 16.97 -22.39
N ASN A 3 -28.24 17.18 -21.87
CA ASN A 3 -27.64 18.24 -21.07
C ASN A 3 -26.12 17.97 -21.05
N ILE A 4 -25.33 18.96 -21.45
CA ILE A 4 -24.16 19.52 -20.73
C ILE A 4 -22.93 18.61 -20.45
N ASN A 5 -21.84 18.97 -21.16
CA ASN A 5 -20.41 18.83 -20.84
C ASN A 5 -20.08 18.82 -19.34
N ARG A 6 -19.11 18.01 -18.90
CA ARG A 6 -18.18 18.42 -17.84
C ARG A 6 -16.74 17.96 -18.09
N PHE A 7 -15.88 18.98 -18.10
CA PHE A 7 -14.44 18.97 -17.99
C PHE A 7 -13.93 18.00 -16.91
N PHE A 8 -12.88 17.24 -17.22
CA PHE A 8 -12.02 16.62 -16.21
C PHE A 8 -10.98 17.67 -15.81
N LEU A 9 -11.15 18.22 -14.61
CA LEU A 9 -10.22 19.14 -13.97
C LEU A 9 -9.68 18.42 -12.73
N VAL A 10 -8.36 18.22 -12.68
CA VAL A 10 -7.68 17.87 -11.42
C VAL A 10 -7.76 19.12 -10.54
N ILE A 11 -8.63 19.10 -9.54
CA ILE A 11 -8.68 20.11 -8.47
C ILE A 11 -8.14 19.48 -7.18
N PRO A 12 -7.14 20.09 -6.52
CA PRO A 12 -6.74 19.74 -5.16
C PRO A 12 -7.84 20.14 -4.18
N ILE A 13 -7.93 19.42 -3.05
CA ILE A 13 -8.75 19.71 -1.87
C ILE A 13 -9.28 21.16 -1.84
N ALA A 14 -10.53 21.35 -2.25
CA ALA A 14 -11.38 22.48 -1.86
C ALA A 14 -12.74 22.34 -2.53
N VAL A 15 -13.81 22.49 -1.72
CA VAL A 15 -15.11 23.14 -1.99
C VAL A 15 -16.16 22.48 -1.10
N LEU A 16 -16.96 23.15 -0.28
CA LEU A 16 -17.09 24.54 0.13
C LEU A 16 -17.95 24.53 1.41
N PHE A 17 -17.69 25.51 2.27
CA PHE A 17 -18.57 25.96 3.34
C PHE A 17 -20.03 26.13 2.85
N TYR A 18 -20.99 25.64 3.62
CA TYR A 18 -22.28 26.29 3.79
C TYR A 18 -22.48 26.61 5.27
N SER A 19 -22.70 27.89 5.50
CA SER A 19 -22.82 28.62 6.74
C SER A 19 -24.09 28.29 7.53
N PHE A 20 -23.98 28.11 8.84
CA PHE A 20 -24.87 28.78 9.79
C PHE A 20 -24.11 29.17 11.06
N SER A 21 -24.15 30.47 11.32
CA SER A 21 -23.70 31.17 12.52
C SER A 21 -24.64 30.90 13.69
N GLY A 22 -24.08 30.55 14.84
CA GLY A 22 -24.78 30.56 16.12
C GLY A 22 -23.78 30.35 17.25
N LEU A 23 -23.67 31.33 18.15
CA LEU A 23 -22.96 31.24 19.42
C LEU A 23 -23.28 29.91 20.13
N ILE A 24 -22.29 29.05 20.32
CA ILE A 24 -22.35 28.00 21.34
C ILE A 24 -21.28 28.32 22.39
N PRO A 25 -21.68 28.58 23.65
CA PRO A 25 -20.76 28.88 24.74
C PRO A 25 -19.92 27.63 25.06
N SER A 26 -18.61 27.83 25.22
CA SER A 26 -17.65 26.86 25.78
C SER A 26 -17.79 25.42 25.28
N ILE A 27 -17.21 25.14 24.10
CA ILE A 27 -16.80 23.77 23.79
C ILE A 27 -15.76 23.39 24.85
N LYS A 28 -16.12 22.47 25.75
CA LYS A 28 -15.12 21.78 26.59
C LYS A 28 -14.17 21.09 25.62
N ILE A 29 -12.99 21.69 25.44
CA ILE A 29 -11.88 21.07 24.75
C ILE A 29 -11.60 19.76 25.49
N PHE A 30 -11.79 18.67 24.76
CA PHE A 30 -11.44 17.29 25.06
C PHE A 30 -10.57 17.13 26.32
N ASN A 31 -11.09 16.43 27.33
CA ASN A 31 -10.30 16.07 28.50
C ASN A 31 -9.32 14.96 28.09
N PRO A 32 -7.99 15.20 28.09
CA PRO A 32 -7.01 14.22 27.62
C PRO A 32 -6.96 12.92 28.44
N ASP A 33 -7.64 12.90 29.60
CA ASP A 33 -7.68 11.80 30.57
C ASP A 33 -9.01 11.00 30.57
N GLU A 34 -9.91 11.23 29.60
CA GLU A 34 -11.12 10.42 29.48
C GLU A 34 -10.77 9.01 28.97
N VAL A 35 -10.70 8.03 29.87
CA VAL A 35 -10.57 6.61 29.53
C VAL A 35 -11.88 6.14 28.91
N ILE A 36 -11.98 6.25 27.59
CA ILE A 36 -13.12 5.74 26.83
C ILE A 36 -12.98 4.21 26.76
N HIS A 37 -13.93 3.50 27.38
CA HIS A 37 -14.06 2.06 27.20
C HIS A 37 -14.66 1.78 25.81
N TYR A 38 -13.83 1.31 24.88
CA TYR A 38 -14.28 0.87 23.56
C TYR A 38 -14.92 -0.51 23.68
N ASN A 39 -16.12 -0.66 23.11
CA ASN A 39 -16.74 -1.95 22.88
C ASN A 39 -16.42 -2.38 21.44
N PHE A 40 -15.55 -3.37 21.27
CA PHE A 40 -15.18 -3.91 19.96
C PHE A 40 -16.09 -5.05 19.48
N GLY A 41 -17.13 -5.40 20.27
CA GLY A 41 -18.10 -6.45 19.92
C GLY A 41 -19.06 -6.08 18.78
N ASP A 42 -18.96 -4.86 18.23
CA ASP A 42 -19.74 -4.38 17.09
C ASP A 42 -18.95 -4.41 15.76
N ASP A 43 -17.86 -5.18 15.72
CA ASP A 43 -16.91 -5.21 14.60
C ASP A 43 -16.26 -3.83 14.36
N TYR A 44 -15.82 -3.19 15.45
CA TYR A 44 -15.06 -1.94 15.47
C TYR A 44 -15.79 -0.72 14.91
N LYS A 45 -17.08 -0.81 14.57
CA LYS A 45 -17.84 0.23 13.89
C LYS A 45 -17.91 1.53 14.70
N ALA A 46 -18.24 1.45 15.98
CA ALA A 46 -18.28 2.61 16.86
C ALA A 46 -16.91 3.29 16.99
N ALA A 47 -15.83 2.51 17.05
CA ALA A 47 -14.48 3.04 17.12
C ALA A 47 -14.10 3.76 15.81
N TRP A 48 -14.39 3.18 14.65
CA TRP A 48 -14.15 3.83 13.36
C TRP A 48 -15.00 5.08 13.14
N HIS A 49 -16.27 5.07 13.53
CA HIS A 49 -17.10 6.29 13.51
C HIS A 49 -16.49 7.41 14.36
N LYS A 50 -15.85 7.07 15.48
CA LYS A 50 -15.14 8.04 16.31
C LYS A 50 -13.88 8.56 15.60
N VAL A 51 -13.10 7.69 14.97
CA VAL A 51 -11.94 8.09 14.14
C VAL A 51 -12.38 9.10 13.07
N ASP A 52 -13.41 8.76 12.29
CA ASP A 52 -13.93 9.61 11.21
C ASP A 52 -14.44 10.96 11.73
N SER A 53 -15.16 10.95 12.86
CA SER A 53 -15.65 12.18 13.49
C SER A 53 -14.53 13.10 13.96
N LEU A 54 -13.46 12.54 14.54
CA LEU A 54 -12.29 13.30 14.98
C LEU A 54 -11.51 13.85 13.79
N GLU A 55 -11.35 13.06 12.73
CA GLU A 55 -10.71 13.47 11.48
C GLU A 55 -11.45 14.64 10.83
N GLN A 56 -12.78 14.58 10.73
CA GLN A 56 -13.61 15.67 10.18
C GLN A 56 -13.50 16.97 10.97
N GLN A 57 -13.17 16.89 12.26
CA GLN A 57 -12.92 18.04 13.14
C GLN A 57 -11.46 18.54 13.09
N GLY A 58 -10.58 17.91 12.28
CA GLY A 58 -9.16 18.22 12.22
C GLY A 58 -8.36 17.75 13.45
N LEU A 59 -8.94 16.88 14.29
CA LEU A 59 -8.33 16.39 15.53
C LEU A 59 -7.47 15.13 15.28
N THR A 60 -6.49 15.23 14.37
CA THR A 60 -5.68 14.09 13.90
C THR A 60 -4.96 13.33 15.02
N ARG A 61 -4.41 14.03 16.02
CA ARG A 61 -3.77 13.39 17.18
C ARG A 61 -4.75 12.55 18.01
N SER A 62 -5.97 13.04 18.19
CA SER A 62 -7.02 12.31 18.90
C SER A 62 -7.50 11.13 18.07
N ALA A 63 -7.65 11.29 16.75
CA ALA A 63 -8.00 10.20 15.84
C ALA A 63 -6.95 9.08 15.89
N LEU A 64 -5.66 9.43 15.88
CA LEU A 64 -4.56 8.47 16.00
C LEU A 64 -4.64 7.65 17.30
N LYS A 65 -4.95 8.27 18.45
CA LYS A 65 -5.12 7.54 19.72
C LYS A 65 -6.21 6.47 19.62
N VAL A 66 -7.33 6.77 18.95
CA VAL A 66 -8.40 5.77 18.73
C VAL A 66 -7.92 4.67 17.79
N VAL A 67 -7.17 5.00 16.74
CA VAL A 67 -6.58 4.03 15.82
C VAL A 67 -5.60 3.09 16.53
N GLU A 68 -4.81 3.59 17.48
CA GLU A 68 -3.89 2.78 18.29
C GLU A 68 -4.62 1.80 19.23
N GLU A 69 -5.81 2.18 19.72
CA GLU A 69 -6.70 1.28 20.48
C GLU A 69 -7.28 0.20 19.57
N ILE A 70 -7.77 0.57 18.38
CA ILE A 70 -8.25 -0.38 17.36
C ILE A 70 -7.15 -1.37 16.97
N TYR A 71 -5.94 -0.88 16.72
CA TYR A 71 -4.77 -1.70 16.37
C TYR A 71 -4.47 -2.75 17.43
N ARG A 72 -4.41 -2.35 18.72
CA ARG A 72 -4.13 -3.27 19.83
C ARG A 72 -5.22 -4.31 20.00
N ALA A 73 -6.48 -3.89 19.93
CA ALA A 73 -7.62 -4.80 20.03
C ALA A 73 -7.69 -5.77 18.85
N ALA A 74 -7.55 -5.29 17.61
CA ALA A 74 -7.60 -6.13 16.41
C ALA A 74 -6.48 -7.17 16.38
N LYS A 75 -5.26 -6.79 16.82
CA LYS A 75 -4.15 -7.72 16.96
C LYS A 75 -4.43 -8.80 18.03
N LYS A 76 -5.00 -8.41 19.17
CA LYS A 76 -5.39 -9.34 20.25
C LYS A 76 -6.50 -10.30 19.81
N ASP A 77 -7.47 -9.80 19.05
CA ASP A 77 -8.64 -10.56 18.60
C ASP A 77 -8.34 -11.42 17.37
N GLY A 78 -7.16 -11.27 16.75
CA GLY A 78 -6.83 -11.92 15.49
C GLY A 78 -7.61 -11.38 14.28
N ASN A 79 -8.22 -10.19 14.40
CA ASN A 79 -8.96 -9.54 13.32
C ASN A 79 -7.99 -8.86 12.35
N GLN A 80 -7.46 -9.65 11.40
CA GLN A 80 -6.47 -9.20 10.43
C GLN A 80 -6.92 -7.99 9.58
N PRO A 81 -8.15 -7.93 9.03
CA PRO A 81 -8.61 -6.75 8.28
C PRO A 81 -8.55 -5.45 9.07
N GLN A 82 -9.07 -5.45 10.31
CA GLN A 82 -9.06 -4.23 11.15
C GLN A 82 -7.65 -3.86 11.60
N PHE A 83 -6.82 -4.87 11.87
CA PHE A 83 -5.41 -4.68 12.17
C PHE A 83 -4.68 -3.99 11.01
N ILE A 84 -4.81 -4.47 9.78
CA ILE A 84 -4.20 -3.84 8.60
C ILE A 84 -4.78 -2.44 8.35
N LYS A 85 -6.10 -2.27 8.51
CA LYS A 85 -6.76 -0.97 8.38
C LYS A 85 -6.17 0.06 9.34
N SER A 86 -5.92 -0.34 10.58
CA SER A 86 -5.30 0.54 11.58
C SER A 86 -3.88 0.97 11.18
N ILE A 87 -3.09 0.09 10.53
CA ILE A 87 -1.76 0.42 10.02
C ILE A 87 -1.85 1.48 8.91
N PHE A 88 -2.80 1.35 7.97
CA PHE A 88 -3.04 2.39 6.96
C PHE A 88 -3.39 3.75 7.57
N TYR A 89 -4.20 3.78 8.63
CA TYR A 89 -4.53 5.03 9.31
C TYR A 89 -3.34 5.59 10.12
N LYS A 90 -2.51 4.73 10.74
CA LYS A 90 -1.24 5.16 11.36
C LYS A 90 -0.33 5.81 10.32
N LEU A 91 -0.18 5.20 9.14
CA LEU A 91 0.57 5.76 8.00
C LEU A 91 -0.01 7.11 7.55
N LYS A 92 -1.34 7.20 7.38
CA LYS A 92 -2.04 8.44 7.01
C LYS A 92 -1.77 9.57 8.01
N TYR A 93 -1.76 9.27 9.30
CA TYR A 93 -1.64 10.28 10.35
C TYR A 93 -0.20 10.64 10.73
N GLY A 94 0.77 9.74 10.51
CA GLY A 94 2.18 10.00 10.79
C GLY A 94 2.65 11.32 10.19
N ASN A 95 2.30 11.56 8.93
CA ASN A 95 2.68 12.72 8.14
C ASN A 95 2.24 14.07 8.74
N TYR A 96 1.23 14.07 9.61
CA TYR A 96 0.67 15.29 10.20
C TYR A 96 1.20 15.61 11.60
N ILE A 97 1.95 14.70 12.22
CA ILE A 97 2.25 14.78 13.66
C ILE A 97 3.75 14.99 13.94
N GLU A 98 4.65 14.27 13.25
CA GLU A 98 6.10 14.31 13.49
C GLU A 98 6.91 14.21 12.19
N GLU A 99 8.01 14.97 12.11
CA GLU A 99 8.91 15.08 10.95
C GLU A 99 9.61 13.74 10.62
N ASP A 100 9.87 12.89 11.63
CA ASP A 100 10.52 11.57 11.49
C ASP A 100 9.57 10.36 11.61
N SER A 101 8.25 10.61 11.60
CA SER A 101 7.23 9.55 11.77
C SER A 101 7.35 8.39 10.78
N HIS A 102 7.90 8.64 9.59
CA HIS A 102 8.00 7.68 8.50
C HIS A 102 8.95 6.52 8.80
N ILE A 103 10.13 6.81 9.37
CA ILE A 103 11.13 5.78 9.72
C ILE A 103 10.55 4.87 10.80
N LYS A 104 9.93 5.46 11.82
CA LYS A 104 9.29 4.72 12.90
C LYS A 104 8.16 3.83 12.38
N ILE A 105 7.29 4.34 11.52
CA ILE A 105 6.17 3.55 11.00
C ILE A 105 6.67 2.42 10.09
N ILE A 106 7.72 2.63 9.30
CA ILE A 106 8.33 1.55 8.50
C ILE A 106 8.90 0.46 9.41
N ASN A 107 9.59 0.84 10.49
CA ASN A 107 10.13 -0.13 11.45
C ASN A 107 9.02 -0.88 12.20
N ASP A 108 7.92 -0.20 12.55
CA ASP A 108 6.71 -0.84 13.07
C ASP A 108 6.16 -1.87 12.05
N VAL A 109 6.02 -1.51 10.77
CA VAL A 109 5.52 -2.42 9.72
C VAL A 109 6.44 -3.63 9.54
N LYS A 110 7.76 -3.45 9.57
CA LYS A 110 8.73 -4.57 9.53
C LYS A 110 8.54 -5.52 10.70
N ALA A 111 8.41 -4.99 11.93
CA ALA A 111 8.16 -5.81 13.11
C ALA A 111 6.81 -6.55 13.04
N GLU A 112 5.79 -5.93 12.43
CA GLU A 112 4.52 -6.59 12.19
C GLU A 112 4.61 -7.69 11.14
N ILE A 113 5.37 -7.51 10.06
CA ILE A 113 5.61 -8.54 9.05
C ILE A 113 6.17 -9.82 9.69
N ASP A 114 7.13 -9.67 10.62
CA ASP A 114 7.80 -10.80 11.27
C ASP A 114 6.89 -11.59 12.22
N THR A 115 5.82 -10.96 12.73
CA THR A 115 4.95 -11.54 13.77
C THR A 115 3.53 -11.84 13.30
N ALA A 116 3.09 -11.25 12.20
CA ALA A 116 1.75 -11.47 11.66
C ALA A 116 1.62 -12.86 11.04
N SER A 117 0.45 -13.48 11.23
CA SER A 117 0.10 -14.71 10.54
C SER A 117 -0.32 -14.45 9.08
N PHE A 118 -0.22 -15.47 8.24
CA PHE A 118 -0.79 -15.45 6.90
C PHE A 118 -2.33 -15.25 6.95
N PRO A 119 -2.94 -14.53 6.01
CA PRO A 119 -2.32 -13.76 4.92
C PRO A 119 -1.90 -12.32 5.26
N ALA A 120 -2.07 -11.87 6.51
CA ALA A 120 -1.74 -10.49 6.88
C ALA A 120 -0.26 -10.14 6.64
N ASN A 121 0.67 -11.05 6.92
CA ASN A 121 2.09 -10.81 6.64
C ASN A 121 2.36 -10.56 5.14
N ALA A 122 1.73 -11.31 4.23
CA ALA A 122 1.85 -11.12 2.79
C ALA A 122 1.32 -9.74 2.34
N ILE A 123 0.19 -9.30 2.90
CA ILE A 123 -0.36 -7.96 2.65
C ILE A 123 0.60 -6.88 3.15
N LEU A 124 1.16 -7.04 4.35
CA LEU A 124 2.12 -6.09 4.92
C LEU A 124 3.42 -6.00 4.11
N GLN A 125 3.89 -7.11 3.55
CA GLN A 125 5.03 -7.12 2.62
C GLN A 125 4.73 -6.25 1.39
N SER A 126 3.55 -6.40 0.77
CA SER A 126 3.15 -5.53 -0.36
C SER A 126 3.01 -4.07 0.05
N ILE A 127 2.47 -3.79 1.24
CA ILE A 127 2.38 -2.42 1.78
C ILE A 127 3.78 -1.81 1.92
N LEU A 128 4.74 -2.54 2.48
CA LEU A 128 6.11 -2.05 2.65
C LEU A 128 6.79 -1.77 1.31
N ALA A 129 6.62 -2.65 0.32
CA ALA A 129 7.09 -2.42 -1.05
C ALA A 129 6.50 -1.13 -1.64
N ASN A 130 5.19 -0.91 -1.44
CA ASN A 130 4.50 0.30 -1.90
C ASN A 130 4.97 1.57 -1.18
N ILE A 131 5.29 1.50 0.12
CA ILE A 131 5.85 2.65 0.86
C ILE A 131 7.20 3.05 0.26
N TYR A 132 8.09 2.09 0.01
CA TYR A 132 9.38 2.37 -0.63
C TYR A 132 9.23 2.90 -2.05
N TRP A 133 8.29 2.35 -2.81
CA TRP A 133 8.00 2.85 -4.14
C TRP A 133 7.49 4.30 -4.09
N GLN A 134 6.50 4.59 -3.24
CA GLN A 134 5.99 5.96 -3.07
C GLN A 134 7.07 6.94 -2.61
N TYR A 135 7.99 6.49 -1.75
CA TYR A 135 9.14 7.31 -1.36
C TYR A 135 10.02 7.67 -2.57
N TYR A 136 10.39 6.70 -3.39
CA TYR A 136 11.11 6.95 -4.64
C TYR A 136 10.35 7.95 -5.51
N GLN A 137 9.07 7.69 -5.73
CA GLN A 137 8.18 8.50 -6.57
C GLN A 137 8.14 9.97 -6.14
N ASN A 138 8.04 10.21 -4.83
CA ASN A 138 8.02 11.56 -4.25
C ASN A 138 9.39 12.25 -4.24
N ASN A 139 10.48 11.48 -4.37
CA ASN A 139 11.86 11.98 -4.28
C ASN A 139 12.67 11.75 -5.57
N ARG A 140 12.01 11.46 -6.71
CA ARG A 140 12.66 11.14 -8.00
C ARG A 140 13.80 12.10 -8.36
N TRP A 141 13.57 13.40 -8.23
CA TRP A 141 14.55 14.45 -8.54
C TRP A 141 15.82 14.35 -7.68
N ARG A 142 15.71 13.89 -6.43
CA ARG A 142 16.87 13.70 -5.52
C ARG A 142 17.72 12.53 -5.99
N PHE A 143 17.09 11.43 -6.38
CA PHE A 143 17.80 10.24 -6.87
C PHE A 143 18.57 10.51 -8.17
N GLN A 144 18.04 11.38 -9.04
CA GLN A 144 18.72 11.78 -10.28
C GLN A 144 19.93 12.71 -10.04
N GLN A 145 19.98 13.40 -8.89
CA GLN A 145 21.01 14.40 -8.57
C GLN A 145 22.11 13.88 -7.64
N ARG A 146 21.96 12.70 -7.03
CA ARG A 146 22.95 12.11 -6.12
C ARG A 146 23.99 11.31 -6.91
N THR A 147 25.27 11.64 -6.73
CA THR A 147 26.40 10.94 -7.38
C THR A 147 26.91 9.72 -6.62
N GLU A 148 26.49 9.49 -5.38
CA GLU A 148 26.56 8.26 -4.55
C GLU A 148 26.38 8.69 -3.07
N THR A 149 25.83 7.83 -2.20
CA THR A 149 25.46 8.25 -0.83
C THR A 149 26.67 8.34 0.09
N VAL A 150 26.99 9.54 0.59
CA VAL A 150 28.17 9.79 1.45
C VAL A 150 27.93 9.46 2.94
N ASN A 151 26.67 9.24 3.38
CA ASN A 151 26.30 8.91 4.76
C ASN A 151 25.23 7.81 4.80
N PHE A 152 25.65 6.56 4.58
CA PHE A 152 24.76 5.39 4.54
C PHE A 152 24.35 4.93 5.95
N ASP A 153 23.04 4.75 6.16
CA ASP A 153 22.45 4.09 7.33
C ASP A 153 21.47 3.00 6.86
N ASN A 154 21.65 1.77 7.34
CA ASN A 154 20.79 0.66 6.94
C ASN A 154 19.37 0.76 7.52
N GLU A 155 19.19 1.44 8.65
CA GLU A 155 17.89 1.61 9.29
C GLU A 155 17.10 2.80 8.72
N ASP A 156 17.77 3.72 8.02
CA ASP A 156 17.14 4.86 7.34
C ASP A 156 17.18 4.70 5.82
N PHE A 157 16.04 4.27 5.26
CA PHE A 157 15.82 4.13 3.83
C PHE A 157 16.00 5.43 3.03
N GLN A 158 16.00 6.59 3.68
CA GLN A 158 16.24 7.88 3.03
C GLN A 158 17.71 8.09 2.62
N THR A 159 18.60 7.30 3.22
CA THR A 159 20.04 7.27 2.90
C THR A 159 20.37 6.24 1.83
N TRP A 160 19.42 5.41 1.40
CA TRP A 160 19.69 4.39 0.40
C TRP A 160 19.90 5.01 -0.98
N ASP A 161 20.80 4.40 -1.76
CA ASP A 161 20.87 4.64 -3.19
C ASP A 161 19.67 4.00 -3.91
N LEU A 162 19.47 4.36 -5.18
CA LEU A 162 18.36 3.85 -5.99
C LEU A 162 18.42 2.32 -6.15
N SER A 163 19.62 1.76 -6.27
CA SER A 163 19.81 0.32 -6.47
C SER A 163 19.35 -0.49 -5.25
N ARG A 164 19.72 -0.05 -4.05
CA ARG A 164 19.26 -0.63 -2.80
C ARG A 164 17.75 -0.47 -2.64
N LEU A 165 17.20 0.71 -2.91
CA LEU A 165 15.77 0.93 -2.78
C LEU A 165 14.96 0.01 -3.70
N VAL A 166 15.38 -0.14 -4.97
CA VAL A 166 14.72 -1.08 -5.91
C VAL A 166 14.88 -2.53 -5.47
N ARG A 167 16.06 -2.94 -4.95
CA ARG A 167 16.23 -4.29 -4.38
C ARG A 167 15.22 -4.58 -3.28
N GLU A 168 15.01 -3.63 -2.37
CA GLU A 168 14.07 -3.81 -1.25
C GLU A 168 12.62 -3.85 -1.74
N ILE A 169 12.24 -3.02 -2.72
CA ILE A 169 10.90 -3.08 -3.33
C ILE A 169 10.67 -4.45 -3.98
N VAL A 170 11.61 -4.94 -4.79
CA VAL A 170 11.54 -6.26 -5.43
C VAL A 170 11.46 -7.38 -4.38
N HIS A 171 12.31 -7.31 -3.35
CA HIS A 171 12.32 -8.28 -2.26
C HIS A 171 10.95 -8.40 -1.58
N HIS A 172 10.37 -7.27 -1.19
CA HIS A 172 9.09 -7.23 -0.49
C HIS A 172 7.92 -7.66 -1.39
N PHE A 173 7.91 -7.29 -2.68
CA PHE A 173 6.90 -7.81 -3.61
C PHE A 173 7.02 -9.34 -3.81
N HIS A 174 8.23 -9.88 -3.95
CA HIS A 174 8.41 -11.34 -4.00
C HIS A 174 7.94 -12.01 -2.71
N LYS A 175 8.27 -11.46 -1.54
CA LYS A 175 7.80 -12.00 -0.26
C LYS A 175 6.28 -11.90 -0.10
N SER A 176 5.64 -10.89 -0.68
CA SER A 176 4.18 -10.79 -0.69
C SER A 176 3.50 -11.90 -1.51
N LEU A 177 4.21 -12.50 -2.46
CA LEU A 177 3.72 -13.54 -3.38
C LEU A 177 4.30 -14.93 -3.09
N GLU A 178 5.15 -15.09 -2.06
CA GLU A 178 5.87 -16.34 -1.75
C GLU A 178 4.94 -17.55 -1.53
N LYS A 179 3.70 -17.30 -1.10
CA LYS A 179 2.64 -18.30 -0.89
C LYS A 179 1.50 -18.13 -1.91
N SER A 180 1.82 -17.91 -3.18
CA SER A 180 0.82 -17.62 -4.23
C SER A 180 -0.29 -18.66 -4.30
N GLU A 181 0.03 -19.95 -4.22
CA GLU A 181 -0.95 -21.04 -4.18
C GLU A 181 -1.97 -20.90 -3.04
N GLU A 182 -1.53 -20.52 -1.84
CA GLU A 182 -2.46 -20.27 -0.71
C GLU A 182 -3.27 -18.99 -0.93
N LEU A 183 -2.66 -17.94 -1.50
CA LEU A 183 -3.30 -16.65 -1.76
C LEU A 183 -4.44 -16.73 -2.78
N LYS A 184 -4.33 -17.65 -3.76
CA LYS A 184 -5.36 -17.92 -4.78
C LYS A 184 -6.69 -18.36 -4.14
N PHE A 185 -6.66 -18.99 -2.97
CA PHE A 185 -7.86 -19.43 -2.23
C PHE A 185 -8.38 -18.41 -1.22
N VAL A 186 -7.65 -17.33 -0.94
CA VAL A 186 -8.10 -16.27 -0.01
C VAL A 186 -9.00 -15.31 -0.76
N SER A 187 -10.26 -15.19 -0.33
CA SER A 187 -11.18 -14.26 -0.99
C SER A 187 -10.81 -12.81 -0.65
N ILE A 188 -10.76 -11.96 -1.67
CA ILE A 188 -10.55 -10.52 -1.50
C ILE A 188 -11.66 -9.87 -0.65
N LYS A 189 -12.85 -10.50 -0.59
CA LYS A 189 -14.00 -10.03 0.19
C LYS A 189 -13.76 -10.07 1.70
N ASP A 190 -12.93 -10.98 2.17
CA ASP A 190 -12.58 -11.10 3.59
C ASP A 190 -11.79 -9.87 4.08
N PHE A 191 -11.16 -9.16 3.14
CA PHE A 191 -10.39 -7.94 3.37
C PHE A 191 -11.10 -6.67 2.88
N ARG A 192 -12.42 -6.71 2.65
CA ARG A 192 -13.18 -5.57 2.10
C ARG A 192 -12.98 -4.25 2.86
N ASP A 193 -12.72 -4.30 4.16
CA ASP A 193 -12.60 -3.11 5.02
C ASP A 193 -11.31 -2.31 4.78
N ILE A 194 -10.33 -2.90 4.08
CA ILE A 194 -9.08 -2.26 3.66
C ILE A 194 -9.03 -1.97 2.15
N LEU A 195 -10.14 -2.21 1.44
CA LEU A 195 -10.21 -2.06 0.00
C LEU A 195 -11.11 -0.88 -0.38
N TYR A 196 -10.66 -0.12 -1.36
CA TYR A 196 -11.52 0.82 -2.04
C TYR A 196 -12.09 0.16 -3.29
N TYR A 197 -13.36 -0.23 -3.24
CA TYR A 197 -14.08 -0.69 -4.41
C TYR A 197 -14.43 0.52 -5.28
N SER A 198 -13.81 0.60 -6.46
CA SER A 198 -14.43 1.37 -7.54
C SER A 198 -15.62 0.54 -8.07
N ASP A 199 -16.71 1.20 -8.44
CA ASP A 199 -17.84 0.59 -9.18
C ASP A 199 -17.40 0.20 -10.60
N SER A 200 -16.35 -0.60 -10.73
CA SER A 200 -15.90 -1.16 -11.98
C SER A 200 -16.73 -2.42 -12.27
N GLN A 201 -17.29 -2.48 -13.48
CA GLN A 201 -17.97 -3.69 -13.96
C GLN A 201 -17.02 -4.91 -14.02
N GLN A 202 -15.72 -4.72 -13.81
CA GLN A 202 -14.66 -5.71 -13.91
C GLN A 202 -14.13 -6.19 -12.54
N ALA A 203 -14.65 -5.68 -11.42
CA ALA A 203 -14.18 -6.08 -10.09
C ALA A 203 -14.27 -7.60 -9.84
N TYR A 204 -15.18 -8.29 -10.54
CA TYR A 204 -15.32 -9.75 -10.48
C TYR A 204 -14.14 -10.51 -11.09
N LEU A 205 -13.29 -9.87 -11.91
CA LEU A 205 -12.12 -10.47 -12.56
C LEU A 205 -10.90 -10.59 -11.64
N ARG A 206 -11.00 -10.11 -10.38
CA ARG A 206 -9.91 -10.18 -9.39
C ARG A 206 -10.44 -10.62 -8.02
N PRO A 207 -10.98 -11.85 -7.90
CA PRO A 207 -11.69 -12.29 -6.71
C PRO A 207 -10.79 -12.71 -5.55
N SER A 208 -9.50 -12.94 -5.78
CA SER A 208 -8.57 -13.47 -4.78
C SER A 208 -7.59 -12.42 -4.26
N LEU A 209 -6.96 -12.73 -3.12
CA LEU A 209 -5.86 -11.91 -2.61
C LEU A 209 -4.62 -12.02 -3.49
N PHE A 210 -4.42 -13.16 -4.16
CA PHE A 210 -3.36 -13.30 -5.17
C PHE A 210 -3.54 -12.26 -6.27
N ASP A 211 -4.74 -12.11 -6.84
CA ASP A 211 -5.01 -11.11 -7.88
C ASP A 211 -4.62 -9.70 -7.43
N LEU A 212 -4.99 -9.32 -6.20
CA LEU A 212 -4.68 -8.00 -5.65
C LEU A 212 -3.17 -7.78 -5.55
N LEU A 213 -2.46 -8.70 -4.88
CA LEU A 213 -1.03 -8.55 -4.61
C LEU A 213 -0.20 -8.66 -5.90
N ALA A 214 -0.58 -9.55 -6.82
CA ALA A 214 0.07 -9.70 -8.10
C ALA A 214 -0.06 -8.43 -8.95
N HIS A 215 -1.26 -7.83 -9.02
CA HIS A 215 -1.44 -6.58 -9.76
C HIS A 215 -0.73 -5.38 -9.11
N GLN A 216 -0.58 -5.38 -7.78
CA GLN A 216 0.24 -4.38 -7.11
C GLN A 216 1.72 -4.52 -7.50
N ALA A 217 2.26 -5.74 -7.46
CA ALA A 217 3.63 -6.00 -7.89
C ALA A 217 3.85 -5.68 -9.39
N LEU A 218 2.91 -6.09 -10.26
CA LEU A 218 2.95 -5.76 -11.69
C LEU A 218 3.02 -4.26 -11.95
N SER A 219 2.25 -3.45 -11.20
CA SER A 219 2.26 -1.98 -11.37
C SER A 219 3.65 -1.36 -11.18
N PHE A 220 4.50 -2.01 -10.37
CA PHE A 220 5.90 -1.65 -10.21
C PHE A 220 6.78 -2.30 -11.29
N TYR A 221 6.63 -3.60 -11.55
CA TYR A 221 7.50 -4.34 -12.47
C TYR A 221 7.42 -3.87 -13.93
N ILE A 222 6.25 -3.39 -14.37
CA ILE A 222 6.08 -2.85 -15.74
C ILE A 222 6.52 -1.40 -15.88
N ASN A 223 6.97 -0.76 -14.79
CA ASN A 223 7.40 0.63 -14.81
C ASN A 223 8.88 0.72 -15.25
N ASP A 224 9.11 1.19 -16.48
CA ASP A 224 10.45 1.33 -17.05
C ASP A 224 11.35 2.35 -16.29
N GLU A 225 10.77 3.30 -15.55
CA GLU A 225 11.53 4.33 -14.82
C GLU A 225 12.25 3.76 -13.58
N ALA A 226 11.77 2.64 -13.05
CA ALA A 226 12.40 1.96 -11.92
C ALA A 226 13.65 1.15 -12.32
N SER A 227 13.97 1.05 -13.62
CA SER A 227 15.15 0.34 -14.09
C SER A 227 16.41 1.13 -13.71
N VAL A 228 17.09 0.69 -12.66
CA VAL A 228 18.22 1.40 -12.03
C VAL A 228 19.44 1.52 -12.94
N THR A 229 19.59 0.62 -13.90
CA THR A 229 20.71 0.57 -14.83
C THR A 229 20.25 -0.02 -16.17
N ASP A 230 21.03 0.20 -17.23
CA ASP A 230 21.02 -0.66 -18.42
C ASP A 230 22.02 -1.80 -18.16
N PRO A 231 21.56 -2.97 -17.65
CA PRO A 231 22.44 -4.09 -17.39
C PRO A 231 23.00 -4.65 -18.70
N VAL A 232 24.22 -5.17 -18.66
CA VAL A 232 24.86 -5.87 -19.80
C VAL A 232 23.98 -7.04 -20.30
N TYR A 233 23.22 -7.66 -19.40
CA TYR A 233 22.28 -8.75 -19.69
C TYR A 233 20.84 -8.26 -19.55
N LYS A 234 20.49 -7.21 -20.28
CA LYS A 234 19.12 -6.69 -20.31
C LYS A 234 18.17 -7.75 -20.85
N PHE A 235 17.12 -8.01 -20.09
CA PHE A 235 16.02 -8.86 -20.54
C PHE A 235 15.16 -8.07 -21.53
N GLU A 236 14.99 -8.62 -22.73
CA GLU A 236 14.22 -8.04 -23.82
C GLU A 236 13.22 -9.06 -24.36
N LEU A 237 12.06 -8.56 -24.79
CA LEU A 237 11.05 -9.33 -25.50
C LEU A 237 11.24 -9.07 -26.99
N ASN A 238 11.81 -10.04 -27.70
CA ASN A 238 12.17 -9.94 -29.10
C ASN A 238 11.92 -11.22 -29.90
N SER A 239 11.34 -12.25 -29.27
CA SER A 239 10.99 -13.51 -29.92
C SER A 239 9.56 -13.45 -30.45
N ALA A 240 9.25 -14.27 -31.46
CA ALA A 240 7.86 -14.42 -31.92
C ALA A 240 6.96 -15.03 -30.83
N ASP A 241 7.55 -15.87 -29.97
CA ASP A 241 6.86 -16.57 -28.89
C ASP A 241 6.37 -15.60 -27.80
N ASP A 242 7.01 -14.43 -27.65
CA ASP A 242 6.58 -13.36 -26.74
C ASP A 242 5.20 -12.77 -27.07
N PHE A 243 4.75 -12.98 -28.31
CA PHE A 243 3.46 -12.50 -28.83
C PHE A 243 2.55 -13.66 -29.25
N SER A 244 2.80 -14.85 -28.71
CA SER A 244 2.00 -16.04 -28.96
C SER A 244 0.61 -15.97 -28.29
N SER A 245 -0.21 -17.00 -28.49
CA SER A 245 -1.51 -17.11 -27.80
C SER A 245 -1.31 -17.18 -26.28
N SER A 246 -2.35 -16.93 -25.49
CA SER A 246 -2.27 -17.09 -24.03
C SER A 246 -1.81 -18.48 -23.62
N GLU A 247 -2.31 -19.50 -24.31
CA GLU A 247 -2.02 -20.91 -24.08
C GLU A 247 -0.56 -21.26 -24.40
N ASP A 248 0.00 -20.67 -25.46
CA ASP A 248 1.41 -20.89 -25.81
C ASP A 248 2.34 -20.03 -24.95
N PHE A 249 1.93 -18.81 -24.59
CA PHE A 249 2.71 -17.85 -23.82
C PHE A 249 3.04 -18.34 -22.41
N VAL A 250 2.09 -19.00 -21.74
CA VAL A 250 2.31 -19.54 -20.38
C VAL A 250 3.39 -20.63 -20.37
N GLU A 251 3.59 -21.33 -21.49
CA GLU A 251 4.58 -22.41 -21.64
C GLU A 251 6.00 -21.90 -22.02
N VAL A 252 6.16 -20.63 -22.37
CA VAL A 252 7.46 -20.06 -22.76
C VAL A 252 8.41 -20.03 -21.56
N ASP A 253 9.58 -20.65 -21.70
CA ASP A 253 10.62 -20.64 -20.66
C ASP A 253 11.49 -19.39 -20.73
N TYR A 254 11.15 -18.40 -19.92
CA TYR A 254 11.94 -17.20 -19.74
C TYR A 254 13.06 -17.41 -18.71
N SER A 255 14.25 -16.92 -19.03
CA SER A 255 15.38 -16.86 -18.07
C SER A 255 16.15 -15.56 -18.20
N THR A 256 16.79 -15.15 -17.11
CA THR A 256 17.67 -13.97 -17.09
C THR A 256 18.84 -14.19 -16.13
N LYS A 257 19.96 -13.52 -16.41
CA LYS A 257 21.10 -13.44 -15.48
C LYS A 257 21.03 -12.19 -14.59
N ASP A 258 20.12 -11.28 -14.90
CA ASP A 258 19.90 -10.06 -14.13
C ASP A 258 18.87 -10.30 -13.02
N SER A 259 19.35 -10.33 -11.79
CA SER A 259 18.53 -10.55 -10.59
C SER A 259 17.61 -9.37 -10.24
N LEU A 260 17.70 -8.23 -10.94
CA LEU A 260 16.81 -7.08 -10.77
C LEU A 260 16.01 -6.76 -12.03
N SER A 261 15.89 -7.73 -12.93
CA SER A 261 15.13 -7.55 -14.16
C SER A 261 13.63 -7.47 -13.88
N LEU A 262 13.14 -6.23 -13.75
CA LEU A 262 11.72 -5.96 -13.52
C LEU A 262 10.83 -6.52 -14.63
N LYS A 263 11.28 -6.42 -15.89
CA LYS A 263 10.57 -6.98 -17.05
C LYS A 263 10.44 -8.50 -16.97
N PHE A 264 11.51 -9.19 -16.55
CA PHE A 264 11.45 -10.64 -16.34
C PHE A 264 10.43 -10.99 -15.26
N TYR A 265 10.44 -10.29 -14.12
CA TYR A 265 9.48 -10.51 -13.05
C TYR A 265 8.03 -10.21 -13.47
N ALA A 266 7.82 -9.16 -14.27
CA ALA A 266 6.51 -8.88 -14.85
C ALA A 266 6.01 -10.05 -15.71
N ILE A 267 6.87 -10.59 -16.57
CA ILE A 267 6.50 -11.68 -17.49
C ILE A 267 6.19 -12.96 -16.74
N LYS A 268 7.02 -13.36 -15.77
CA LYS A 268 6.72 -14.53 -14.92
C LYS A 268 5.40 -14.36 -14.18
N LEU A 269 5.10 -13.16 -13.69
CA LEU A 269 3.86 -12.88 -12.98
C LEU A 269 2.64 -12.82 -13.91
N TYR A 270 2.80 -12.36 -15.16
CA TYR A 270 1.75 -12.49 -16.18
C TYR A 270 1.46 -13.95 -16.52
N GLN A 271 2.48 -14.81 -16.66
CA GLN A 271 2.28 -16.24 -16.87
C GLN A 271 1.45 -16.84 -15.72
N GLU A 272 1.82 -16.56 -14.47
CA GLU A 272 1.11 -17.07 -13.29
C GLU A 272 -0.35 -16.58 -13.20
N LEU A 273 -0.62 -15.34 -13.61
CA LEU A 273 -1.98 -14.78 -13.64
C LEU A 273 -2.85 -15.32 -14.78
N ILE A 274 -2.26 -15.74 -15.90
CA ILE A 274 -2.99 -16.30 -17.05
C ILE A 274 -3.29 -17.79 -16.81
N GLU A 275 -2.39 -18.51 -16.13
CA GLU A 275 -2.55 -19.92 -15.79
C GLU A 275 -3.60 -20.15 -14.68
N PHE A 276 -3.74 -19.19 -13.77
CA PHE A 276 -4.68 -19.20 -12.64
C PHE A 276 -6.14 -19.00 -13.04
#